data_AF-L0J749-F1
#
_entry.id   AF-L0J749-F1
#
_cell.length_a   1.000
_cell.length_b   1.000
_cell.length_c   1.000
_cell.angle_alpha   90.00
_cell.angle_beta   90.00
_cell.angle_gamma   90.00
#
_symmetry.space_group_name_H-M   'P 1'
#
loop_
_entity.id
_entity.type
_entity.pdbx_description
1 polymer ?
#
loop_
_entity_poly.entity_id
_entity_poly.type
_entity_poly.pdbx_seq_one_letter_code
_entity_poly.pdbx_strand_id
1 'polypeptide(L)'
;MPPRRKTGRAAAEAAYANLLKENTALVGDVGEAFDAFVASLEQAAAARERYEEARAAAVKGGAVTNDQLDQMGYKRTSKLPAPPVKPADKNADTSGADNGSAAAPAPDSTTNGAAAAPQLASTGAQGEGN
;
A
#
# COMPACT_ATOMS: atom_id res chain seq x y z
N MET A 1 15.66 -38.21 -35.68
CA MET A 1 15.70 -37.39 -34.45
C MET A 1 14.54 -36.41 -34.48
N PRO A 2 13.56 -36.44 -33.55
CA PRO A 2 12.53 -35.41 -33.54
C PRO A 2 13.11 -34.14 -32.88
N PRO A 3 13.03 -32.96 -33.51
CA PRO A 3 13.52 -31.73 -32.92
C PRO A 3 12.52 -31.28 -31.86
N ARG A 4 12.90 -31.21 -30.58
CA ARG A 4 11.94 -30.79 -29.54
C ARG A 4 12.52 -29.75 -28.58
N ARG A 5 11.74 -28.66 -28.48
CA ARG A 5 11.68 -27.63 -27.43
C ARG A 5 12.61 -26.41 -27.56
N LYS A 6 12.50 -25.68 -28.68
CA LYS A 6 12.93 -24.26 -28.74
C LYS A 6 11.80 -23.26 -28.43
N THR A 7 10.56 -23.72 -28.27
CA THR A 7 9.37 -22.86 -28.13
C THR A 7 8.91 -22.62 -26.69
N GLY A 8 9.35 -23.43 -25.73
CA GLY A 8 8.85 -23.34 -24.34
C GLY A 8 9.26 -22.06 -23.62
N ARG A 9 10.48 -21.55 -23.90
CA ARG A 9 10.98 -20.32 -23.29
C ARG A 9 10.28 -19.08 -23.83
N ALA A 10 10.12 -18.97 -25.15
CA ALA A 10 9.39 -17.87 -25.78
C ALA A 10 7.90 -17.86 -25.39
N ALA A 11 7.27 -19.04 -25.25
CA ALA A 11 5.90 -19.14 -24.76
C ALA A 11 5.76 -18.73 -23.29
N ALA A 12 6.73 -19.06 -22.43
CA ALA A 12 6.75 -18.64 -21.04
C ALA A 12 6.97 -17.13 -20.89
N GLU A 13 7.87 -16.55 -21.69
CA GLU A 13 8.12 -15.10 -21.71
C GLU A 13 6.89 -14.33 -22.21
N ALA A 14 6.18 -14.85 -23.22
CA ALA A 14 4.91 -14.27 -23.69
C ALA A 14 3.78 -14.37 -22.64
N ALA A 15 3.67 -15.51 -21.95
CA ALA A 15 2.71 -15.68 -20.85
C ALA A 15 3.00 -14.73 -19.69
N TYR A 16 4.28 -14.53 -19.35
CA TYR A 16 4.70 -13.58 -18.33
C TYR A 16 4.38 -12.12 -18.73
N ALA A 17 4.64 -11.75 -19.99
CA ALA A 17 4.29 -10.43 -20.50
C ALA A 17 2.77 -10.17 -20.47
N ASN A 18 1.96 -11.17 -20.82
CA ASN A 18 0.50 -11.09 -20.71
C ASN A 18 0.04 -10.94 -19.26
N LEU A 19 0.59 -11.75 -18.35
CA LEU A 19 0.30 -11.66 -16.91
C LEU A 19 0.66 -10.29 -16.34
N LEU A 20 1.81 -9.73 -16.72
CA LEU A 20 2.22 -8.38 -16.32
C LEU A 20 1.25 -7.33 -16.85
N LYS A 21 0.88 -7.42 -18.13
CA LYS A 21 -0.08 -6.50 -18.74
C LYS A 21 -1.45 -6.55 -18.06
N GLU A 22 -1.95 -7.76 -17.76
CA GLU A 22 -3.21 -7.96 -17.05
C GLU A 22 -3.14 -7.42 -15.62
N ASN A 23 -2.04 -7.67 -14.90
CA ASN A 23 -1.84 -7.14 -13.55
C ASN A 23 -1.72 -5.61 -13.54
N THR A 24 -0.98 -5.02 -14.49
CA THR A 24 -0.88 -3.55 -14.61
C THR A 24 -2.23 -2.93 -14.97
N ALA A 25 -3.03 -3.57 -15.83
CA ALA A 25 -4.37 -3.11 -16.14
C ALA A 25 -5.34 -3.19 -14.94
N LEU A 26 -5.17 -4.22 -14.09
CA LEU A 26 -6.01 -4.44 -12.91
C LEU A 26 -5.65 -3.51 -11.75
N VAL A 27 -4.35 -3.30 -11.50
CA VAL A 27 -3.89 -2.39 -10.45
C VAL A 27 -4.09 -0.94 -10.89
N GLY A 28 -3.90 -0.62 -12.18
CA GLY A 28 -4.04 0.74 -12.69
C GLY A 28 -3.27 1.77 -11.85
N ASP A 29 -3.81 2.98 -11.78
CA ASP A 29 -3.21 4.11 -11.06
C ASP A 29 -3.73 4.21 -9.61
N VAL A 30 -3.78 3.08 -8.88
CA VAL A 30 -4.22 3.05 -7.47
C VAL A 30 -3.41 4.00 -6.59
N GLY A 31 -2.12 4.20 -6.91
CA GLY A 31 -1.27 5.18 -6.24
C GLY A 31 -1.76 6.62 -6.41
N GLU A 32 -2.06 7.03 -7.65
CA GLU A 32 -2.58 8.37 -7.94
C GLU A 32 -3.98 8.58 -7.37
N ALA A 33 -4.83 7.55 -7.43
CA ALA A 33 -6.16 7.58 -6.83
C ALA A 33 -6.10 7.76 -5.30
N PHE A 34 -5.14 7.11 -4.63
CA PHE A 34 -4.90 7.30 -3.21
C PHE A 34 -4.41 8.71 -2.88
N ASP A 35 -3.48 9.24 -3.67
CA ASP A 35 -2.96 10.59 -3.47
C ASP A 35 -4.05 11.66 -3.69
N ALA A 36 -4.90 11.49 -4.71
CA ALA A 36 -6.08 12.33 -4.93
C ALA A 36 -7.09 12.24 -3.77
N PHE A 37 -7.32 11.04 -3.23
CA PHE A 37 -8.18 10.85 -2.06
C PHE A 37 -7.64 11.60 -0.84
N VAL A 38 -6.34 11.46 -0.53
CA VAL A 38 -5.70 12.18 0.58
C VAL A 38 -5.79 13.70 0.38
N ALA A 39 -5.47 14.19 -0.82
CA ALA A 39 -5.58 15.61 -1.13
C ALA A 39 -7.02 16.14 -0.95
N SER A 40 -8.03 15.36 -1.33
CA SER A 40 -9.44 15.73 -1.16
C SER A 40 -9.84 15.84 0.32
N LEU A 41 -9.31 14.95 1.19
CA LEU A 41 -9.55 14.99 2.62
C LEU A 41 -8.93 16.23 3.27
N GLU A 42 -7.71 16.58 2.87
CA GLU A 42 -7.02 17.78 3.35
C GLU A 42 -7.76 19.07 2.93
N GLN A 43 -8.18 19.14 1.67
CA GLN A 43 -8.97 20.27 1.17
C GLN A 43 -10.30 20.38 1.90
N ALA A 44 -11.00 19.27 2.13
CA ALA A 44 -12.23 19.23 2.90
C ALA A 44 -12.02 19.69 4.35
N ALA A 45 -10.90 19.28 4.99
CA ALA A 45 -10.55 19.69 6.34
C ALA A 45 -10.33 21.20 6.43
N ALA A 46 -9.57 21.78 5.49
CA ALA A 46 -9.33 23.22 5.43
C ALA A 46 -10.62 24.01 5.16
N ALA A 47 -11.46 23.53 4.24
CA ALA A 47 -12.74 24.17 3.94
C ALA A 47 -13.68 24.15 5.17
N ARG A 48 -13.71 23.02 5.90
CA ARG A 48 -14.47 22.89 7.14
C ARG A 48 -14.00 23.86 8.22
N GLU A 49 -12.69 23.99 8.41
CA GLU A 49 -12.12 24.90 9.39
C GLU A 49 -12.54 26.35 9.12
N ARG A 50 -12.40 26.82 7.88
CA ARG A 50 -12.83 28.17 7.48
C ARG A 50 -14.32 28.39 7.68
N TYR A 51 -15.14 27.38 7.40
CA TYR A 51 -16.58 27.45 7.62
C TYR A 51 -16.93 27.61 9.11
N GLU A 52 -16.34 26.78 9.98
CA GLU A 52 -16.60 26.85 11.42
C GLU A 52 -16.04 28.13 12.04
N GLU A 53 -14.90 28.61 11.56
CA GLU A 53 -14.33 29.91 11.96
C GLU A 53 -15.26 31.06 11.58
N ALA A 54 -15.75 31.10 10.33
CA ALA A 54 -16.71 32.10 9.89
C ALA A 54 -18.02 32.05 10.70
N ARG A 55 -18.53 30.84 10.99
CA ARG A 55 -19.73 30.65 11.83
C ARG A 55 -19.49 31.20 13.24
N ALA A 56 -18.35 30.86 13.84
CA ALA A 56 -17.98 31.34 15.17
C ALA A 56 -17.76 32.86 15.21
N ALA A 57 -17.13 33.43 14.18
CA ALA A 57 -16.91 34.86 14.05
C ALA A 57 -18.22 35.63 13.90
N ALA A 58 -19.17 35.13 13.09
CA ALA A 58 -20.47 35.75 12.90
C ALA A 58 -21.30 35.78 14.20
N VAL A 59 -21.25 34.69 14.98
CA VAL A 59 -21.92 34.62 16.29
C VAL A 59 -21.21 35.51 17.31
N LYS A 60 -19.88 35.48 17.37
CA LYS A 60 -19.08 36.29 18.30
C LYS A 60 -19.21 37.79 18.02
N GLY A 61 -19.33 38.17 16.74
CA GLY A 61 -19.59 39.54 16.31
C GLY A 61 -21.03 40.00 16.50
N GLY A 62 -21.94 39.11 16.94
CA GLY A 62 -23.35 39.43 17.16
C GLY A 62 -24.14 39.68 15.88
N ALA A 63 -23.60 39.33 14.71
CA ALA A 63 -24.28 39.51 13.43
C ALA A 63 -25.48 38.57 13.27
N VAL A 64 -25.36 37.35 13.82
CA VAL A 64 -26.40 36.31 13.82
C VAL A 64 -26.30 35.46 15.09
N THR A 65 -27.42 34.91 15.55
CA THR A 65 -27.42 33.92 16.64
C THR A 65 -27.17 32.51 16.10
N ASN A 66 -26.80 31.57 16.98
CA ASN A 66 -26.67 30.15 16.59
C ASN A 66 -27.97 29.59 16.01
N ASP A 67 -29.12 29.91 16.63
CA ASP A 67 -30.42 29.43 16.16
C ASP A 67 -30.78 29.97 14.78
N GLN A 68 -30.44 31.23 14.47
CA GLN A 68 -30.65 31.80 13.14
C GLN A 68 -29.80 31.09 12.07
N LEU A 69 -28.53 30.80 12.38
CA LEU A 69 -27.66 30.03 11.49
C LEU A 69 -28.22 28.62 11.25
N ASP A 70 -28.71 27.97 12.31
CA ASP A 70 -29.27 26.62 12.21
C ASP A 70 -30.59 26.60 11.42
N GLN A 71 -31.43 27.64 11.54
CA GLN A 71 -32.64 27.83 10.73
C GLN A 71 -32.33 28.09 9.26
N MET A 72 -31.23 28.79 8.96
CA MET A 72 -30.74 29.00 7.60
C MET A 72 -30.03 27.76 7.00
N GLY A 73 -29.85 26.70 7.79
CA GLY A 73 -29.18 25.46 7.36
C GLY A 73 -27.67 25.46 7.54
N TYR A 74 -27.08 26.53 8.10
CA TYR A 74 -25.66 26.62 8.44
C TYR A 74 -25.35 25.93 9.78
N LYS A 75 -25.61 24.62 9.81
CA LYS A 75 -25.38 23.77 10.97
C LYS A 75 -23.88 23.52 11.17
N ARG A 76 -23.49 23.16 12.39
CA ARG A 76 -22.13 22.67 12.65
C ARG A 76 -21.87 21.39 11.86
N THR A 77 -20.65 21.27 11.40
CA THR A 77 -20.15 20.12 10.64
C THR A 77 -19.53 19.08 11.59
N SER A 78 -19.77 17.80 11.30
CA SER A 78 -19.07 16.70 11.97
C SER A 78 -17.57 16.71 11.65
N LYS A 79 -16.74 16.22 12.58
CA LYS A 79 -15.29 16.16 12.37
C LYS A 79 -14.98 15.17 11.24
N LEU A 80 -14.15 15.61 10.29
CA LEU A 80 -13.66 14.75 9.22
C LEU A 80 -12.67 13.73 9.79
N PRO A 81 -12.64 12.50 9.26
CA PRO A 81 -11.62 11.52 9.61
C PRO A 81 -10.23 12.03 9.22
N ALA A 82 -9.21 11.65 9.99
CA ALA A 82 -7.84 12.00 9.67
C ALA A 82 -7.41 11.29 8.38
N PRO A 83 -6.65 11.96 7.48
CA PRO A 83 -6.12 11.32 6.30
C PRO A 83 -5.18 10.17 6.70
N PRO A 84 -5.21 9.03 5.98
CA PRO A 84 -4.32 7.91 6.24
C PRO A 84 -2.86 8.28 5.93
N VAL A 85 -1.92 7.83 6.77
CA VAL A 85 -0.48 8.03 6.55
C VAL A 85 0.01 7.02 5.52
N LYS A 86 0.60 7.49 4.42
CA LYS A 86 1.22 6.62 3.42
C LYS A 86 2.43 5.93 4.06
N PRO A 87 2.55 4.59 4.01
CA PRO A 87 3.73 3.92 4.54
C PRO A 87 4.96 4.41 3.79
N ALA A 88 5.98 4.88 4.53
CA ALA A 88 7.22 5.36 3.92
C ALA A 88 7.89 4.22 3.16
N ASP A 89 8.20 4.45 1.88
CA ASP A 89 9.01 3.53 1.08
C ASP A 89 10.38 3.37 1.74
N LYS A 90 10.68 2.16 2.22
CA LYS A 90 11.96 1.81 2.87
C LYS A 90 13.17 1.79 1.91
N ASN A 91 13.11 2.49 0.78
CA ASN A 91 14.19 2.56 -0.20
C ASN A 91 14.82 3.96 -0.33
N ALA A 92 14.45 4.91 0.51
CA ALA A 92 15.03 6.26 0.53
C ALA A 92 16.32 6.37 1.36
N ASP A 93 17.10 5.29 1.51
CA ASP A 93 18.33 5.29 2.30
C ASP A 93 19.54 4.77 1.50
N THR A 94 19.83 5.44 0.38
CA THR A 94 21.14 5.32 -0.31
C THR A 94 21.59 6.65 -0.91
N SER A 95 21.53 7.73 -0.14
CA SER A 95 22.26 8.96 -0.51
C SER A 95 22.45 9.87 0.70
N GLY A 96 23.39 9.51 1.55
CA GLY A 96 23.81 10.29 2.70
C GLY A 96 25.06 9.68 3.32
N ALA A 97 26.20 9.93 2.69
CA ALA A 97 27.49 9.59 3.26
C ALA A 97 27.68 10.36 4.58
N ASP A 98 27.73 9.64 5.69
CA ASP A 98 28.48 10.09 6.86
C ASP A 98 29.38 8.97 7.36
N ASN A 99 30.59 9.39 7.71
CA ASN A 99 31.81 8.63 7.76
C ASN A 99 32.00 8.14 9.21
N GLY A 100 31.49 6.96 9.53
CA GLY A 100 31.59 6.35 10.86
C GLY A 100 32.30 5.00 10.80
N SER A 101 33.62 5.02 10.82
CA SER A 101 34.48 3.83 10.93
C SER A 101 34.22 3.09 12.25
N ALA A 102 33.73 1.85 12.18
CA ALA A 102 33.89 0.86 13.24
C ALA A 102 33.89 -0.56 12.66
N ALA A 103 34.95 -1.30 12.99
CA ALA A 103 35.31 -2.60 12.44
C ALA A 103 34.34 -3.74 12.84
N ALA A 104 34.40 -4.80 12.03
CA ALA A 104 33.59 -6.04 12.02
C ALA A 104 33.63 -6.87 13.34
N PRO A 105 32.77 -7.90 13.49
CA PRO A 105 33.03 -9.18 12.81
C PRO A 105 31.78 -9.88 12.23
N ALA A 106 31.95 -10.58 11.10
CA ALA A 106 31.08 -11.69 10.67
C ALA A 106 31.30 -12.88 11.63
N PRO A 107 30.28 -13.72 11.95
CA PRO A 107 29.62 -14.63 11.00
C PRO A 107 28.07 -14.69 11.25
N ASP A 108 27.19 -15.30 10.46
CA ASP A 108 27.12 -16.69 10.02
C ASP A 108 26.09 -16.87 8.90
N SER A 109 26.24 -17.99 8.20
CA SER A 109 25.56 -18.37 6.98
C SER A 109 24.20 -19.02 7.27
N THR A 110 23.07 -18.39 6.93
CA THR A 110 21.78 -19.12 6.87
C THR A 110 20.81 -18.53 5.83
N THR A 111 20.92 -19.07 4.61
CA THR A 111 19.87 -19.46 3.65
C THR A 111 18.55 -18.67 3.61
N ASN A 112 18.38 -17.87 2.55
CA ASN A 112 17.08 -17.37 2.10
C ASN A 112 16.21 -18.51 1.53
N GLY A 113 15.15 -18.87 2.26
CA GLY A 113 13.83 -19.13 1.67
C GLY A 113 13.66 -20.25 0.64
N ALA A 114 14.27 -21.42 0.82
CA ALA A 114 13.80 -22.64 0.14
C ALA A 114 12.74 -23.34 0.98
N ALA A 115 11.47 -23.23 0.59
CA ALA A 115 10.36 -23.94 1.20
C ALA A 115 10.60 -25.46 1.16
N ALA A 116 10.47 -26.12 2.31
CA ALA A 116 10.59 -27.56 2.43
C ALA A 116 9.53 -28.27 1.57
N ALA A 117 9.96 -29.16 0.69
CA ALA A 117 9.08 -30.06 -0.04
C ALA A 117 8.47 -31.10 0.92
N PRO A 118 7.20 -31.51 0.74
CA PRO A 118 6.54 -32.47 1.62
C PRO A 118 7.16 -33.86 1.50
N GLN A 119 7.54 -34.45 2.63
CA GLN A 119 7.95 -35.86 2.70
C GLN A 119 6.73 -36.75 2.45
N LEU A 120 6.79 -37.56 1.38
CA LEU A 120 5.84 -38.63 1.13
C LEU A 120 5.93 -39.67 2.26
N ALA A 121 4.85 -39.80 3.02
CA ALA A 121 4.66 -40.89 3.97
C ALA A 121 4.52 -42.21 3.20
N SER A 122 5.48 -43.11 3.38
CA SER A 122 5.42 -44.50 2.89
C SER A 122 4.45 -45.30 3.77
N THR A 123 3.23 -45.50 3.29
CA THR A 123 2.25 -46.42 3.87
C THR A 123 2.50 -47.86 3.40
N GLY A 124 2.99 -48.70 4.31
CA GLY A 124 2.56 -50.10 4.52
C GLY A 124 2.71 -51.18 3.43
N ALA A 125 3.41 -52.25 3.83
CA ALA A 125 2.97 -53.67 3.80
C ALA A 125 3.57 -54.66 2.77
N GLN A 126 4.16 -55.72 3.37
CA GLN A 126 4.10 -57.17 3.05
C GLN A 126 5.08 -57.82 2.05
N GLY A 127 5.80 -58.85 2.55
CA GLY A 127 5.73 -60.21 1.97
C GLY A 127 6.99 -60.84 1.35
N GLU A 128 7.57 -61.80 2.10
CA GLU A 128 8.13 -63.12 1.70
C GLU A 128 9.04 -63.34 0.46
N GLY A 129 10.10 -64.16 0.67
CA GLY A 129 10.43 -65.25 -0.25
C GLY A 129 11.87 -65.32 -0.80
N ASN A 130 12.76 -66.05 -0.11
CA ASN A 130 13.49 -67.24 -0.60
C ASN A 130 14.47 -67.79 0.45
#